data_AF-A0A348Y9C5-F1
#
_entry.id   AF-A0A348Y9C5-F1
#
_cell.length_a   1.000
_cell.length_b   1.000
_cell.length_c   1.000
_cell.angle_alpha   90.00
_cell.angle_beta   90.00
_cell.angle_gamma   90.00
#
_symmetry.space_group_name_H-M   'P 1'
#
loop_
_entity.id
_entity.type
_entity.pdbx_description
1 polymer ?
#
loop_
_entity_poly.entity_id
_entity_poly.type
_entity_poly.pdbx_seq_one_letter_code
_entity_poly.pdbx_strand_id
1 'polypeptide(L)'
;YAFVGQSLAQAGYVTAVINYRKAPEHVYPDYVEDTAQAIAWSYKNAKRFHANPERFAVVGHSAGAFNAVAAIANEDFLKPYGIKPTDISAVIG
;
A
#
# COMPACT_ATOMS: atom_id res chain seq x y z
N TYR A 1 12.65 1.36 5.72
CA TYR A 1 11.47 1.75 6.52
C TYR A 1 11.16 0.83 7.70
N ALA A 2 12.10 -0.03 8.16
CA ALA A 2 11.85 -0.93 9.29
C ALA A 2 11.52 -0.18 10.60
N PHE A 3 12.20 0.95 10.87
CA PHE A 3 11.94 1.76 12.06
C PHE A 3 10.52 2.35 12.09
N VAL A 4 9.99 2.79 10.94
CA VAL A 4 8.60 3.28 10.83
C VAL A 4 7.62 2.13 11.07
N GLY A 5 7.88 0.97 10.45
CA GLY A 5 7.08 -0.23 10.65
C GLY A 5 7.02 -0.66 12.12
N GLN A 6 8.17 -0.65 12.81
CA GLN A 6 8.25 -0.96 14.23
C GLN A 6 7.52 0.06 15.10
N SER A 7 7.62 1.36 14.79
CA SER A 7 6.93 2.41 15.52
C SER A 7 5.41 2.27 15.43
N LEU A 8 4.87 2.01 14.23
CA LEU A 8 3.43 1.76 14.05
C LEU A 8 2.99 0.45 14.72
N ALA A 9 3.79 -0.61 14.66
CA ALA A 9 3.51 -1.85 15.38
C ALA A 9 3.45 -1.65 16.90
N GLN A 10 4.37 -0.88 17.48
CA GLN A 10 4.34 -0.51 18.90
C GLN A 10 3.11 0.31 19.28
N ALA A 11 2.59 1.11 18.34
CA ALA A 11 1.35 1.86 18.51
C ALA A 11 0.07 1.03 18.30
N GLY A 12 0.18 -0.29 18.07
CA GLY A 12 -0.95 -1.21 17.98
C GLY A 12 -1.48 -1.47 16.56
N TYR A 13 -0.73 -1.08 15.52
CA TYR A 13 -1.11 -1.33 14.13
C TYR A 13 -0.42 -2.58 13.56
N VAL A 14 -1.17 -3.41 12.84
CA VAL A 14 -0.55 -4.39 11.93
C VAL A 14 0.05 -3.61 10.76
N THR A 15 1.37 -3.67 10.59
CA THR A 15 2.09 -2.84 9.62
C THR A 15 2.80 -3.69 8.58
N ALA A 16 2.49 -3.46 7.30
CA ALA A 16 3.19 -4.06 6.17
C ALA A 16 4.18 -3.04 5.58
N VAL A 17 5.48 -3.38 5.56
CA VAL A 17 6.51 -2.59 4.88
C VAL A 17 6.82 -3.25 3.54
N ILE A 18 6.45 -2.59 2.45
CA ILE A 18 6.53 -3.16 1.10
C ILE A 18 7.83 -2.75 0.39
N ASN A 19 8.23 -3.55 -0.60
CA ASN A 19 9.22 -3.17 -1.61
C ASN A 19 8.51 -3.06 -2.97
N TYR A 20 9.14 -2.35 -3.90
CA TYR A 20 8.71 -2.20 -5.29
C TYR A 20 9.95 -2.17 -6.20
N ARG A 21 9.77 -2.56 -7.47
CA ARG A 21 10.79 -2.47 -8.53
C ARG A 21 11.20 -1.02 -8.78
N LYS A 22 12.46 -0.75 -9.14
CA LYS A 22 13.01 0.62 -9.22
C LYS A 22 13.58 0.95 -10.60
N ALA A 23 13.57 2.24 -10.93
CA ALA A 23 14.27 2.78 -12.07
C ALA A 23 15.81 2.74 -11.84
N PRO A 24 16.61 2.65 -12.92
CA PRO A 24 16.22 2.71 -14.33
C PRO A 24 15.69 1.40 -14.94
N GLU A 25 15.86 0.25 -14.28
CA GLU A 25 15.49 -1.06 -14.83
C GLU A 25 13.98 -1.24 -14.96
N HIS A 26 13.23 -0.60 -14.07
CA HIS A 26 11.78 -0.64 -14.01
C HIS A 26 11.22 0.77 -13.90
N VAL A 27 10.69 1.27 -15.02
CA VAL A 27 10.14 2.62 -15.15
C VAL A 27 8.62 2.60 -14.94
N TYR A 28 8.01 3.78 -14.91
CA TYR A 28 6.55 3.89 -14.82
C TYR A 28 5.85 3.02 -15.89
N PRO A 29 4.82 2.23 -15.54
CA PRO A 29 4.12 2.18 -14.25
C PRO A 29 4.58 1.09 -13.26
N ASP A 30 5.66 0.35 -13.51
CA ASP A 30 6.04 -0.88 -12.77
C ASP A 30 5.98 -0.72 -11.23
N TYR A 31 6.55 0.36 -10.70
CA TYR A 31 6.61 0.61 -9.26
C TYR A 31 5.26 1.00 -8.64
N VAL A 32 4.32 1.51 -9.44
CA VAL A 32 2.93 1.77 -9.03
C VAL A 32 2.15 0.47 -9.03
N GLU A 33 2.33 -0.36 -10.06
CA GLU A 33 1.71 -1.70 -10.13
C GLU A 33 2.11 -2.60 -8.96
N ASP A 34 3.41 -2.61 -8.60
CA ASP A 34 3.89 -3.36 -7.43
C ASP A 34 3.28 -2.83 -6.13
N THR A 35 3.12 -1.51 -6.02
CA THR A 35 2.50 -0.88 -4.86
C THR A 35 1.02 -1.27 -4.76
N ALA A 36 0.28 -1.25 -5.88
CA ALA A 36 -1.11 -1.68 -5.94
C ALA A 36 -1.26 -3.17 -5.60
N GLN A 37 -0.36 -4.01 -6.12
CA GLN A 37 -0.31 -5.44 -5.80
C GLN A 37 -0.12 -5.66 -4.29
N ALA A 38 0.81 -4.92 -3.67
CA ALA A 38 1.10 -5.06 -2.26
C ALA A 38 -0.03 -4.54 -1.35
N ILE A 39 -0.70 -3.44 -1.75
CA ILE A 39 -1.93 -2.95 -1.11
C ILE A 39 -3.00 -4.04 -1.18
N ALA A 40 -3.22 -4.61 -2.37
CA ALA A 40 -4.23 -5.62 -2.56
C ALA A 40 -3.99 -6.90 -1.77
N TRP A 41 -2.74 -7.37 -1.74
CA TRP A 41 -2.36 -8.51 -0.93
C TRP A 41 -2.59 -8.24 0.56
N SER A 42 -2.18 -7.06 1.04
CA SER A 42 -2.32 -6.68 2.45
C SER A 42 -3.79 -6.57 2.87
N TYR A 43 -4.62 -5.94 2.04
CA TYR A 43 -6.07 -5.81 2.28
C TYR A 43 -6.74 -7.20 2.36
N LYS A 44 -6.47 -8.08 1.39
CA LYS A 44 -7.06 -9.44 1.34
C LYS A 44 -6.57 -10.34 2.48
N ASN A 45 -5.36 -10.12 2.99
CA ASN A 45 -4.77 -10.93 4.06
C ASN A 45 -4.92 -10.29 5.45
N ALA A 46 -5.51 -9.10 5.59
CA ALA A 46 -5.59 -8.38 6.86
C ALA A 46 -6.13 -9.25 8.01
N LYS A 47 -7.21 -10.01 7.76
CA LYS A 47 -7.83 -10.91 8.75
C LYS A 47 -6.90 -12.04 9.22
N ARG A 48 -5.99 -12.52 8.36
CA ARG A 48 -4.98 -13.54 8.73
C ARG A 48 -4.03 -13.03 9.80
N PHE A 49 -3.80 -11.73 9.85
CA PHE A 49 -2.97 -11.05 10.84
C PHE A 49 -3.78 -10.41 11.96
N HIS A 50 -5.06 -10.79 12.11
CA HIS A 50 -5.99 -10.22 13.10
C HIS A 50 -6.24 -8.71 12.95
N ALA A 51 -6.01 -8.15 11.76
CA ALA A 51 -6.32 -6.76 11.43
C ALA A 51 -7.74 -6.60 10.85
N ASN A 52 -8.34 -5.42 11.04
CA ASN A 52 -9.61 -5.06 10.43
C ASN A 52 -9.39 -4.40 9.04
N PRO A 53 -9.80 -5.03 7.93
CA PRO A 53 -9.64 -4.44 6.59
C PRO A 53 -10.45 -3.15 6.37
N GLU A 54 -11.48 -2.87 7.18
CA GLU A 54 -12.25 -1.61 7.11
C GLU A 54 -11.48 -0.42 7.73
N ARG A 55 -10.33 -0.68 8.37
CA ARG A 55 -9.44 0.32 8.96
C ARG A 55 -8.05 0.22 8.30
N PHE A 56 -8.02 0.39 6.99
CA PHE A 56 -6.82 0.17 6.17
C PHE A 56 -6.30 1.50 5.62
N ALA A 57 -5.09 1.88 6.01
CA ALA A 57 -4.44 3.11 5.56
C ALA A 57 -3.11 2.80 4.85
N VAL A 58 -2.78 3.60 3.84
CA VAL A 58 -1.51 3.53 3.11
C VAL A 58 -0.74 4.82 3.31
N VAL A 59 0.54 4.70 3.70
CA VAL A 59 1.40 5.85 3.97
C VAL A 59 2.67 5.73 3.13
N GLY A 60 3.04 6.80 2.45
CA GLY A 60 4.26 6.92 1.67
C GLY A 60 5.03 8.19 2.01
N HIS A 61 6.28 8.27 1.55
CA HIS A 61 7.12 9.47 1.62
C HIS A 61 7.94 9.59 0.34
N SER A 62 8.07 10.81 -0.20
CA SER A 62 8.83 11.10 -1.44
C SER A 62 8.35 10.22 -2.62
N ALA A 63 9.21 9.43 -3.26
CA ALA A 63 8.78 8.51 -4.33
C ALA A 63 7.73 7.49 -3.85
N GLY A 64 7.79 7.06 -2.58
CA GLY A 64 6.78 6.15 -2.02
C GLY A 64 5.42 6.82 -1.84
N ALA A 65 5.39 8.13 -1.60
CA ALA A 65 4.15 8.91 -1.53
C ALA A 65 3.48 8.98 -2.89
N PHE A 66 4.26 9.28 -3.93
CA PHE A 66 3.79 9.23 -5.30
C PHE A 66 3.19 7.86 -5.62
N ASN A 67 3.90 6.76 -5.33
CA ASN A 67 3.41 5.41 -5.61
C ASN A 67 2.10 5.10 -4.86
N ALA A 68 2.01 5.44 -3.58
CA ALA A 68 0.82 5.20 -2.76
C ALA A 68 -0.40 5.96 -3.30
N VAL A 69 -0.24 7.25 -3.57
CA VAL A 69 -1.31 8.10 -4.11
C VAL A 69 -1.71 7.66 -5.51
N ALA A 70 -0.74 7.40 -6.40
CA ALA A 70 -1.01 6.97 -7.77
C ALA A 70 -1.74 5.63 -7.82
N ALA A 71 -1.35 4.66 -6.99
CA ALA A 71 -1.96 3.33 -6.93
C ALA A 71 -3.43 3.36 -6.46
N ILE A 72 -3.80 4.33 -5.59
CA ILE A 72 -5.16 4.42 -5.03
C ILE A 72 -6.03 5.39 -5.82
N ALA A 73 -5.49 6.53 -6.24
CA ALA A 73 -6.26 7.57 -6.93
C ALA A 73 -6.65 7.17 -8.36
N ASN A 74 -5.85 6.32 -9.02
CA ASN A 74 -6.22 5.71 -10.28
C ASN A 74 -6.75 4.29 -10.04
N GLU A 75 -8.07 4.11 -10.15
CA GLU A 75 -8.75 2.84 -9.90
C GLU A 75 -8.28 1.70 -10.81
N ASP A 76 -7.71 2.00 -11.98
CA ASP A 76 -7.21 0.97 -12.91
C ASP A 76 -6.12 0.10 -12.30
N PHE A 77 -5.36 0.60 -11.32
CA PHE A 77 -4.34 -0.19 -10.62
C PHE A 77 -4.92 -1.17 -9.59
N LEU A 78 -6.07 -0.86 -8.98
CA LEU A 78 -6.72 -1.72 -7.98
C LEU A 78 -7.77 -2.66 -8.57
N LYS A 79 -8.37 -2.28 -9.71
CA LYS A 79 -9.42 -3.02 -10.42
C LYS A 79 -9.05 -4.49 -10.72
N PRO A 80 -7.83 -4.85 -11.16
CA PRO A 80 -7.44 -6.25 -11.37
C PRO A 80 -7.56 -7.12 -10.10
N TYR A 81 -7.50 -6.49 -8.93
CA TYR A 81 -7.60 -7.16 -7.65
C TYR A 81 -9.02 -7.13 -7.05
N GLY A 82 -9.99 -6.50 -7.71
CA GLY A 82 -11.36 -6.35 -7.21
C GLY A 82 -11.46 -5.43 -5.99
N ILE A 83 -10.54 -4.48 -5.85
CA ILE A 83 -10.51 -3.49 -4.77
C ILE A 83 -10.87 -2.12 -5.36
N LYS A 84 -11.67 -1.35 -4.64
CA LYS A 84 -12.02 0.02 -4.97
C LYS A 84 -11.19 1.00 -4.15
N PRO A 85 -10.92 2.21 -4.64
CA PRO A 85 -10.29 3.25 -3.83
C PRO A 85 -11.04 3.51 -2.51
N THR A 86 -12.37 3.39 -2.51
CA THR A 86 -13.23 3.55 -1.33
C THR A 86 -13.07 2.44 -0.27
N ASP A 87 -12.43 1.33 -0.61
CA ASP A 87 -12.11 0.27 0.36
C ASP A 87 -10.90 0.64 1.23
N ILE A 88 -10.14 1.67 0.84
CA ILE A 88 -8.97 2.19 1.55
C ILE A 88 -9.38 3.43 2.35
N SER A 89 -9.26 3.34 3.69
CA SER A 89 -9.74 4.38 4.61
C SER A 89 -8.96 5.69 4.51
N ALA A 90 -7.67 5.61 4.15
CA ALA A 90 -6.81 6.79 4.00
C ALA A 90 -5.58 6.49 3.13
N VAL A 91 -5.14 7.50 2.38
CA VAL A 91 -3.81 7.55 1.77
C VAL A 91 -3.10 8.82 2.21
N ILE A 92 -1.85 8.69 2.67
CA ILE A 92 -1.01 9.80 3.13
C ILE A 92 0.30 9.76 2.33
N GLY A 93 0.68 10.88 1.74
CA GLY A 93 1.91 11.05 0.97
C GLY A 93 2.79 12.17 1.52
#